data_AF-K1TLW7-F1
#
_entry.id   AF-K1TLW7-F1
#
_cell.length_a   1.000
_cell.length_b   1.000
_cell.length_c   1.000
_cell.angle_alpha   90.00
_cell.angle_beta   90.00
_cell.angle_gamma   90.00
#
_symmetry.space_group_name_H-M   'P 1'
#
loop_
_entity.id
_entity.type
_entity.pdbx_description
1 polymer ?
#
loop_
_entity_poly.entity_id
_entity_poly.type
_entity_poly.pdbx_seq_one_letter_code
_entity_poly.pdbx_strand_id
1 'polypeptide(L)'
;MYVEAFSSSGELLVSQQAGARVAGAYSAAVDQKSWKLIARTMYTPDKGKFSYPFFSDATDENGAILTKIDRIVLRNGANDREFAGVRDELSMSLAKQSGYLDAQSTAPAAVFLNGKYYGFAWLHQNFSRAYLEERYGGTKDNYQVVGKAEGEIVDENAEGAADDYNKV
;
A
#
# COMPACT_ATOMS: atom_id res chain seq x y z
N MET A 1 7.87 -11.47 9.11
CA MET A 1 7.20 -12.38 8.17
C MET A 1 8.09 -12.48 6.95
N TYR A 2 8.30 -13.67 6.40
CA TYR A 2 9.04 -13.83 5.16
C TYR A 2 8.09 -13.60 3.98
N VAL A 3 8.50 -12.80 3.01
CA VAL A 3 7.69 -12.43 1.84
C VAL A 3 8.43 -12.83 0.58
N GLU A 4 7.73 -13.57 -0.27
CA GLU A 4 8.14 -13.86 -1.65
C GLU A 4 7.06 -13.38 -2.60
N ALA A 5 7.47 -12.82 -3.74
CA ALA A 5 6.59 -12.48 -4.84
C ALA A 5 7.07 -13.17 -6.10
N PHE A 6 6.15 -13.70 -6.88
CA PHE A 6 6.43 -14.42 -8.12
C PHE A 6 5.65 -13.80 -9.28
N SER A 7 6.24 -13.83 -10.47
CA SER A 7 5.54 -13.50 -11.70
C SER A 7 4.53 -14.60 -12.06
N SER A 8 3.68 -14.35 -13.06
CA SER A 8 2.78 -15.38 -13.60
C SER A 8 3.51 -16.56 -14.26
N SER A 9 4.78 -16.40 -14.64
CA SER A 9 5.63 -17.48 -15.16
C SER A 9 6.38 -18.24 -14.06
N GLY A 10 6.24 -17.84 -12.79
CA GLY A 10 6.92 -18.45 -11.65
C GLY A 10 8.34 -17.91 -11.38
N GLU A 11 8.74 -16.82 -12.04
CA GLU A 11 9.99 -16.13 -11.73
C GLU A 11 9.92 -15.50 -10.34
N LEU A 12 10.96 -15.69 -9.52
CA LEU A 12 11.07 -15.05 -8.22
C LEU A 12 11.44 -13.56 -8.37
N LEU A 13 10.54 -12.67 -7.96
CA LEU A 13 10.66 -11.22 -8.12
C LEU A 13 11.14 -10.53 -6.83
N VAL A 14 10.66 -11.00 -5.69
CA VAL A 14 11.00 -10.48 -4.36
C VAL A 14 11.19 -11.64 -3.41
N SER A 15 12.18 -11.54 -2.53
CA SER A 15 12.46 -12.52 -1.48
C SER A 15 13.18 -11.82 -0.32
N GLN A 16 12.46 -11.58 0.79
CA GLN A 16 13.02 -10.91 1.98
C GLN A 16 12.15 -11.07 3.23
N GLN A 17 12.72 -10.81 4.40
CA GLN A 17 11.93 -10.58 5.61
C GLN A 17 11.31 -9.17 5.57
N ALA A 18 10.08 -9.08 6.05
CA ALA A 18 9.32 -7.84 6.18
C ALA A 18 8.46 -7.84 7.46
N GLY A 19 8.09 -6.65 7.90
CA GLY A 19 7.02 -6.46 8.88
C GLY A 19 5.67 -6.77 8.25
N ALA A 20 4.75 -7.29 9.04
CA ALA A 20 3.37 -7.53 8.61
C ALA A 20 2.41 -7.02 9.68
N ARG A 21 1.33 -6.38 9.27
CA ARG A 21 0.21 -5.98 10.14
C ARG A 21 -1.11 -6.32 9.45
N VAL A 22 -2.11 -6.74 10.22
CA VAL A 22 -3.48 -6.81 9.73
C VAL A 22 -3.95 -5.39 9.42
N ALA A 23 -4.59 -5.21 8.27
CA ALA A 23 -5.10 -3.93 7.81
C ALA A 23 -6.63 -3.92 7.76
N GLY A 24 -7.20 -2.73 7.93
CA GLY A 24 -8.65 -2.50 7.93
C GLY A 24 -9.22 -2.33 9.34
N ALA A 25 -10.39 -1.70 9.42
CA ALA A 25 -11.15 -1.56 10.65
C ALA A 25 -12.14 -2.72 10.77
N TYR A 26 -13.40 -2.51 10.37
CA TYR A 26 -14.43 -3.56 10.37
C TYR A 26 -14.02 -4.80 9.55
N SER A 27 -13.34 -4.61 8.42
CA SER A 27 -12.86 -5.71 7.58
C SER A 27 -11.75 -6.55 8.21
N ALA A 28 -11.17 -6.15 9.35
CA ALA A 28 -10.22 -6.99 10.09
C ALA A 28 -10.90 -8.16 10.81
N ALA A 29 -12.22 -8.08 11.03
CA ALA A 29 -12.99 -9.14 11.69
C ALA A 29 -13.22 -10.37 10.81
N VAL A 30 -13.08 -10.26 9.48
CA VAL A 30 -13.37 -11.38 8.56
C VAL A 30 -12.19 -12.33 8.42
N ASP A 31 -12.45 -13.59 8.10
CA ASP A 31 -11.44 -14.66 8.13
C ASP A 31 -10.21 -14.35 7.27
N GLN A 32 -10.43 -14.04 5.98
CA GLN A 32 -9.37 -13.57 5.09
C GLN A 32 -9.00 -12.12 5.44
N LYS A 33 -7.87 -11.93 6.12
CA LYS A 33 -7.33 -10.63 6.51
C LYS A 33 -6.72 -9.91 5.32
N SER A 34 -6.85 -8.58 5.32
CA SER A 34 -5.94 -7.75 4.54
C SER A 34 -4.60 -7.63 5.26
N TRP A 35 -3.50 -7.64 4.53
CA TRP A 35 -2.15 -7.59 5.08
C TRP A 35 -1.40 -6.36 4.59
N LYS A 36 -0.92 -5.52 5.52
CA LYS A 36 0.07 -4.49 5.23
C LYS A 36 1.46 -5.06 5.43
N LEU A 37 2.24 -5.13 4.36
CA LEU A 37 3.63 -5.57 4.37
C LEU A 37 4.55 -4.36 4.36
N ILE A 38 5.60 -4.39 5.19
CA ILE A 38 6.48 -3.25 5.45
C ILE A 38 7.94 -3.69 5.33
N ALA A 39 8.62 -3.23 4.29
CA ALA A 39 10.05 -3.42 4.13
C ALA A 39 10.82 -2.39 4.97
N ARG A 40 11.82 -2.87 5.72
CA ARG A 40 12.73 -2.08 6.55
C ARG A 40 14.06 -2.81 6.70
N THR A 41 15.13 -2.05 6.84
CA THR A 41 16.49 -2.59 7.07
C THR A 41 16.60 -3.38 8.37
N MET A 42 15.75 -3.08 9.37
CA MET A 42 15.69 -3.87 10.60
C MET A 42 15.22 -5.32 10.38
N TYR A 43 14.50 -5.61 9.29
CA TYR A 43 14.06 -6.97 8.95
C TYR A 43 15.06 -7.67 8.04
N THR A 44 15.63 -6.95 7.08
CA THR A 44 16.67 -7.43 6.17
C THR A 44 17.66 -6.28 5.92
N PRO A 45 18.91 -6.32 6.43
CA PRO A 45 19.82 -5.17 6.49
C PRO A 45 20.04 -4.42 5.17
N ASP A 46 20.08 -5.14 4.05
CA ASP A 46 20.30 -4.64 2.69
C ASP A 46 18.99 -4.37 1.92
N LYS A 47 17.82 -4.67 2.50
CA LYS A 47 16.51 -4.56 1.82
C LYS A 47 15.52 -3.70 2.60
N GLY A 48 15.79 -2.40 2.61
CA GLY A 48 14.90 -1.38 3.20
C GLY A 48 13.60 -1.11 2.42
N LYS A 49 13.49 -1.59 1.19
CA LYS A 49 12.31 -1.51 0.31
C LYS A 49 12.16 -2.82 -0.47
N PHE A 50 10.94 -3.12 -0.93
CA PHE A 50 10.73 -4.16 -1.92
C PHE A 50 11.21 -3.64 -3.28
N SER A 51 12.27 -4.23 -3.83
CA SER A 51 12.90 -3.76 -5.08
C SER A 51 12.31 -4.45 -6.29
N TYR A 52 11.07 -4.08 -6.64
CA TYR A 52 10.38 -4.53 -7.83
C TYR A 52 9.35 -3.48 -8.31
N PRO A 53 9.19 -3.25 -9.62
CA PRO A 53 8.15 -2.38 -10.15
C PRO A 53 6.78 -3.07 -10.13
N PHE A 54 6.14 -3.10 -8.95
CA PHE A 54 4.85 -3.76 -8.76
C PHE A 54 3.71 -3.21 -9.61
N PHE A 55 3.83 -1.96 -10.06
CA PHE A 55 2.76 -1.22 -10.71
C PHE A 55 3.29 -0.52 -11.95
N SER A 56 2.63 -0.73 -13.09
CA SER A 56 3.02 -0.16 -14.38
C SER A 56 2.68 1.32 -14.55
N ASP A 57 1.92 1.89 -13.62
CA ASP A 57 1.37 3.25 -13.66
C ASP A 57 1.78 4.09 -12.44
N ALA A 58 2.73 3.58 -11.66
CA ALA A 58 3.28 4.22 -10.49
C ALA A 58 4.56 4.95 -10.86
N THR A 59 4.57 6.28 -10.82
CA THR A 59 5.73 7.07 -11.23
C THR A 59 6.29 7.93 -10.11
N ASP A 60 7.55 8.34 -10.23
CA ASP A 60 8.15 9.40 -9.43
C ASP A 60 7.80 10.79 -9.98
N GLU A 61 8.42 11.83 -9.41
CA GLU A 61 8.24 13.24 -9.79
C GLU A 61 8.65 13.54 -11.24
N ASN A 62 9.55 12.73 -11.81
CA ASN A 62 10.05 12.86 -13.17
C ASN A 62 9.25 12.00 -14.17
N GLY A 63 8.23 11.27 -13.70
CA GLY A 63 7.43 10.37 -14.52
C GLY A 63 8.07 8.99 -14.75
N ALA A 64 9.18 8.66 -14.07
CA ALA A 64 9.81 7.34 -14.18
C ALA A 64 9.10 6.31 -13.28
N ILE A 65 8.98 5.06 -13.75
CA ILE A 65 8.30 4.00 -12.99
C ILE A 65 9.02 3.73 -11.66
N LEU A 66 8.25 3.66 -10.57
CA LEU A 66 8.74 3.29 -9.26
C LEU A 66 9.22 1.84 -9.27
N THR A 67 10.52 1.65 -9.00
CA THR A 67 11.16 0.33 -8.94
C THR A 67 11.35 -0.19 -7.52
N LYS A 68 11.06 0.65 -6.51
CA LYS A 68 11.23 0.31 -5.09
C LYS A 68 10.15 0.98 -4.25
N ILE A 69 9.46 0.21 -3.41
CA ILE A 69 8.43 0.71 -2.50
C ILE A 69 8.59 0.11 -1.11
N ASP A 70 8.35 0.90 -0.06
CA ASP A 70 8.55 0.43 1.33
C ASP A 70 7.33 -0.29 1.93
N ARG A 71 6.14 -0.06 1.37
CA ARG A 71 4.87 -0.56 1.90
C ARG A 71 3.91 -0.94 0.79
N ILE A 72 3.28 -2.09 0.97
CA ILE A 72 2.20 -2.58 0.13
C ILE A 72 1.08 -3.13 1.00
N VAL A 73 -0.15 -3.08 0.50
CA VAL A 73 -1.30 -3.69 1.17
C VAL A 73 -1.90 -4.74 0.25
N LEU A 74 -1.99 -5.98 0.72
CA LEU A 74 -2.80 -7.03 0.13
C LEU A 74 -4.21 -6.89 0.69
N ARG A 75 -5.13 -6.33 -0.09
CA ARG A 75 -6.49 -5.99 0.29
C ARG A 75 -7.47 -7.08 -0.15
N ASN A 76 -8.30 -7.54 0.77
CA ASN A 76 -9.28 -8.60 0.56
C ASN A 76 -10.60 -8.13 -0.09
N GLY A 77 -10.63 -6.96 -0.73
CA GLY A 77 -11.86 -6.30 -1.22
C GLY A 77 -12.70 -5.61 -0.14
N ALA A 78 -12.34 -5.71 1.14
CA ALA A 78 -13.00 -5.05 2.27
C ALA A 78 -14.54 -5.21 2.24
N ASN A 79 -15.30 -4.10 2.20
CA ASN A 79 -16.77 -4.15 2.18
C ASN A 79 -17.34 -4.66 0.84
N ASP A 80 -16.53 -4.75 -0.21
CA ASP A 80 -16.93 -5.26 -1.52
C ASP A 80 -16.59 -6.75 -1.72
N ARG A 81 -15.99 -7.41 -0.72
CA ARG A 81 -15.46 -8.79 -0.81
C ARG A 81 -16.49 -9.85 -1.20
N GLU A 82 -17.76 -9.68 -0.81
CA GLU A 82 -18.86 -10.62 -1.11
C GLU A 82 -19.54 -10.31 -2.46
N PHE A 83 -19.05 -9.31 -3.18
CA PHE A 83 -19.58 -8.88 -4.48
C PHE A 83 -18.52 -9.07 -5.56
N ALA A 84 -18.37 -8.12 -6.48
CA ALA A 84 -17.36 -8.16 -7.52
C ALA A 84 -15.93 -7.99 -6.94
N GLY A 85 -15.80 -7.33 -5.78
CA GLY A 85 -14.51 -7.09 -5.14
C GLY A 85 -13.59 -6.19 -5.96
N VAL A 86 -14.14 -5.28 -6.77
CA VAL A 86 -13.37 -4.41 -7.69
C VAL A 86 -13.73 -2.92 -7.57
N ARG A 87 -14.68 -2.56 -6.69
CA ARG A 87 -15.20 -1.18 -6.63
C ARG A 87 -14.12 -0.16 -6.31
N ASP A 88 -13.19 -0.49 -5.41
CA ASP A 88 -12.12 0.42 -4.98
C ASP A 88 -11.11 0.63 -6.13
N GLU A 89 -10.70 -0.47 -6.75
CA GLU A 89 -9.71 -0.52 -7.83
C GLU A 89 -10.23 0.13 -9.11
N LEU A 90 -11.52 -0.08 -9.42
CA LEU A 90 -12.22 0.62 -10.50
C LEU A 90 -12.26 2.13 -10.20
N SER A 91 -12.63 2.53 -8.98
CA SER A 91 -12.70 3.94 -8.60
C SER A 91 -11.35 4.63 -8.68
N MET A 92 -10.27 3.98 -8.21
CA MET A 92 -8.90 4.50 -8.33
C MET A 92 -8.48 4.62 -9.80
N SER A 93 -8.80 3.63 -10.63
CA SER A 93 -8.49 3.66 -12.06
C SER A 93 -9.20 4.81 -12.78
N LEU A 94 -10.49 5.02 -12.49
CA LEU A 94 -11.28 6.12 -13.05
C LEU A 94 -10.78 7.49 -12.56
N ALA A 95 -10.38 7.60 -11.30
CA ALA A 95 -9.79 8.82 -10.75
C ALA A 95 -8.49 9.20 -11.50
N LYS A 96 -7.60 8.23 -11.75
CA LYS A 96 -6.39 8.46 -12.56
C LYS A 96 -6.72 8.94 -13.97
N GLN A 97 -7.66 8.27 -14.64
CA GLN A 97 -8.09 8.65 -15.99
C GLN A 97 -8.73 10.05 -16.03
N SER A 98 -9.31 10.49 -14.92
CA SER A 98 -9.89 11.83 -14.78
C SER A 98 -8.86 12.91 -14.42
N GLY A 99 -7.58 12.57 -14.28
CA GLY A 99 -6.50 13.51 -13.99
C GLY A 99 -6.21 13.75 -12.51
N TYR A 100 -6.80 12.97 -11.58
CA TYR A 100 -6.43 13.05 -10.17
C TYR A 100 -5.01 12.49 -9.97
N LEU A 101 -4.15 13.30 -9.35
CA LEU A 101 -2.74 12.96 -9.13
C LEU A 101 -2.56 11.83 -8.09
N ASP A 102 -3.42 11.81 -7.07
CA ASP A 102 -3.36 10.86 -5.96
C ASP A 102 -4.50 9.85 -6.02
N ALA A 103 -4.26 8.78 -6.78
CA ALA A 103 -5.09 7.59 -6.80
C ALA A 103 -4.18 6.37 -6.75
N GLN A 104 -4.54 5.36 -5.95
CA GLN A 104 -3.65 4.22 -5.71
C GLN A 104 -3.45 3.39 -6.97
N SER A 105 -2.21 2.96 -7.20
CA SER A 105 -1.96 1.84 -8.11
C SER A 105 -2.33 0.53 -7.46
N THR A 106 -2.93 -0.33 -8.27
CA THR A 106 -3.43 -1.63 -7.84
C THR A 106 -3.01 -2.72 -8.82
N ALA A 107 -2.83 -3.93 -8.32
CA ALA A 107 -2.51 -5.10 -9.13
C ALA A 107 -3.17 -6.35 -8.51
N PRO A 108 -3.68 -7.30 -9.31
CA PRO A 108 -4.25 -8.53 -8.77
C PRO A 108 -3.15 -9.45 -8.22
N ALA A 109 -3.40 -10.13 -7.10
CA ALA A 109 -2.46 -11.06 -6.51
C ALA A 109 -3.17 -12.34 -6.00
N ALA A 110 -2.58 -13.49 -6.31
CA ALA A 110 -2.88 -14.75 -5.64
C ALA A 110 -1.99 -14.86 -4.40
N VAL A 111 -2.60 -14.90 -3.22
CA VAL A 111 -1.86 -14.92 -1.95
C VAL A 111 -1.75 -16.35 -1.44
N PHE A 112 -0.54 -16.72 -1.01
CA PHE A 112 -0.27 -17.96 -0.32
C PHE A 112 0.29 -17.64 1.07
N LEU A 113 -0.20 -18.34 2.09
CA LEU A 113 0.29 -18.24 3.45
C LEU A 113 0.79 -19.61 3.90
N ASN A 114 2.07 -19.71 4.27
CA ASN A 114 2.72 -20.96 4.65
C ASN A 114 2.51 -22.08 3.61
N GLY A 115 2.63 -21.74 2.32
CA GLY A 115 2.49 -22.69 1.21
C GLY A 115 1.05 -23.08 0.86
N LYS A 116 0.04 -22.59 1.58
CA LYS A 116 -1.38 -22.83 1.27
C LYS A 116 -2.00 -21.61 0.61
N TYR A 117 -2.84 -21.83 -0.41
CA TYR A 117 -3.60 -20.74 -1.02
C TYR A 117 -4.48 -20.07 0.03
N TYR A 118 -4.29 -18.77 0.20
CA TYR A 118 -4.98 -17.96 1.19
C TYR A 118 -6.19 -17.24 0.58
N GLY A 119 -6.08 -16.86 -0.69
CA GLY A 119 -7.15 -16.18 -1.41
C GLY A 119 -6.62 -15.18 -2.44
N PHE A 120 -7.55 -14.63 -3.20
CA PHE A 120 -7.31 -13.48 -4.06
C PHE A 120 -7.23 -12.21 -3.21
N ALA A 121 -6.28 -11.33 -3.53
CA ALA A 121 -6.22 -9.99 -2.96
C ALA A 121 -5.82 -8.99 -4.04
N TRP A 122 -6.24 -7.75 -3.87
CA TRP A 122 -5.67 -6.64 -4.60
C TRP A 122 -4.42 -6.16 -3.87
N LEU A 123 -3.29 -6.12 -4.57
CA LEU A 123 -2.11 -5.42 -4.13
C LEU A 123 -2.32 -3.92 -4.35
N HIS A 124 -2.23 -3.12 -3.30
CA HIS A 124 -2.37 -1.67 -3.34
C HIS A 124 -1.07 -1.00 -2.93
N GLN A 125 -0.79 0.15 -3.54
CA GLN A 125 0.09 1.13 -2.92
C GLN A 125 -0.48 1.63 -1.61
N ASN A 126 0.38 1.88 -0.64
CA ASN A 126 -0.03 2.44 0.64
C ASN A 126 0.22 3.95 0.70
N PHE A 127 -0.84 4.75 0.68
CA PHE A 127 -0.75 6.18 0.98
C PHE A 127 -0.09 6.39 2.35
N SER A 128 1.01 7.13 2.33
CA SER A 128 1.87 7.45 3.46
C SER A 128 2.82 8.57 3.05
N ARG A 129 3.53 9.16 4.02
CA ARG A 129 4.62 10.10 3.74
C ARG A 129 5.70 9.51 2.82
N ALA A 130 5.91 8.20 2.88
CA ALA A 130 6.83 7.50 1.98
C ALA A 130 6.30 7.43 0.54
N TYR A 131 5.00 7.21 0.35
CA TYR A 131 4.37 7.28 -0.99
C TYR A 131 4.52 8.69 -1.58
N LEU A 132 4.29 9.73 -0.76
CA LEU A 132 4.40 11.11 -1.21
C LEU A 132 5.85 11.47 -1.57
N GLU A 133 6.82 11.08 -0.75
CA GLU A 133 8.25 11.19 -1.06
C GLU A 133 8.63 10.44 -2.35
N GLU A 134 8.13 9.21 -2.53
CA GLU A 134 8.38 8.41 -3.74
C GLU A 134 7.77 9.07 -4.99
N ARG A 135 6.59 9.69 -4.86
CA ARG A 135 5.81 10.25 -5.96
C ARG A 135 6.20 11.68 -6.34
N TYR A 136 6.59 12.49 -5.36
CA TYR A 136 6.77 13.94 -5.47
C TYR A 136 8.16 14.43 -5.00
N GLY A 137 9.05 13.50 -4.64
CA GLY A 137 10.42 13.76 -4.19
C GLY A 137 10.52 14.39 -2.81
N GLY A 138 11.58 15.17 -2.57
CA GLY A 138 11.85 15.75 -1.26
C GLY A 138 12.15 14.71 -0.18
N THR A 139 11.73 14.99 1.06
CA THR A 139 11.88 14.07 2.20
C THR A 139 10.53 13.85 2.86
N LYS A 140 10.39 12.76 3.64
CA LYS A 140 9.14 12.46 4.38
C LYS A 140 8.67 13.60 5.28
N ASP A 141 9.57 14.45 5.75
CA ASP A 141 9.28 15.57 6.64
C ASP A 141 8.57 16.72 5.91
N ASN A 142 8.64 16.75 4.57
CA ASN A 142 7.92 17.71 3.74
C ASN A 142 6.42 17.38 3.62
N TYR A 143 6.01 16.18 4.03
CA TYR A 143 4.67 15.67 3.79
C TYR A 143 3.98 15.30 5.07
N GLN A 144 2.67 15.51 5.08
CA GLN A 144 1.79 15.07 6.15
C GLN A 144 0.61 14.31 5.54
N VAL A 145 0.22 13.21 6.19
CA VAL A 145 -0.97 12.46 5.81
C VAL A 145 -2.03 12.70 6.86
N VAL A 146 -3.12 13.36 6.44
CA VAL A 146 -4.28 13.59 7.30
C VAL A 146 -5.18 12.36 7.21
N GLY A 147 -5.30 11.62 8.31
CA GLY A 147 -6.19 10.48 8.40
C GLY A 147 -7.63 10.90 8.72
N LYS A 148 -8.60 10.04 8.40
CA LYS A 148 -9.93 10.11 9.02
C LYS A 148 -9.89 9.46 10.40
N ALA A 149 -10.12 10.27 11.41
CA ALA A 149 -10.61 9.84 12.70
C ALA A 149 -12.15 9.94 12.65
N GLU A 150 -12.89 8.82 12.68
CA GLU A 150 -14.27 8.87 13.21
C GLU A 150 -14.28 9.05 14.74
N GLY A 151 -13.11 9.12 15.37
CA GLY A 151 -12.86 9.50 16.76
C GLY A 151 -11.39 9.90 16.93
N GLU A 152 -11.12 10.79 17.90
CA GLU A 152 -9.89 11.56 18.14
C GLU A 152 -8.57 11.04 17.55
N ILE A 153 -7.75 11.99 17.13
CA ILE A 153 -6.40 11.77 16.63
C ILE A 153 -5.52 11.24 17.77
N VAL A 154 -5.28 9.93 17.82
CA VAL A 154 -4.49 9.30 18.91
C VAL A 154 -3.08 8.84 18.49
N ASP A 155 -2.50 9.41 17.42
CA ASP A 155 -1.13 9.06 17.00
C ASP A 155 -0.23 10.29 16.87
N GLU A 156 0.99 10.15 17.41
CA GLU A 156 2.06 11.10 17.73
C GLU A 156 2.60 11.94 16.55
N ASN A 157 2.00 11.81 15.36
CA ASN A 157 2.32 12.60 14.17
C ASN A 157 1.11 13.35 13.59
N ALA A 158 -0.02 13.42 14.28
CA ALA A 158 -1.27 13.91 13.70
C ALA A 158 -1.85 15.17 14.38
N GLU A 159 -1.29 15.66 15.49
CA GLU A 159 -1.71 16.95 16.09
C GLU A 159 -1.40 18.16 15.18
N GLY A 160 -0.23 18.22 14.52
CA GLY A 160 0.10 19.38 13.66
C GLY A 160 -0.71 19.48 12.35
N ALA A 161 -1.23 18.35 11.86
CA ALA A 161 -1.86 18.26 10.55
C ALA A 161 -3.29 18.83 10.52
N ALA A 162 -4.03 18.63 11.61
CA ALA A 162 -5.39 19.13 11.75
C ALA A 162 -5.40 20.65 11.96
N ASP A 163 -4.44 21.17 12.72
CA ASP A 163 -4.29 22.60 12.96
C ASP A 163 -3.91 23.38 11.70
N ASP A 164 -3.10 22.80 10.81
CA ASP A 164 -2.73 23.44 9.55
C ASP A 164 -3.85 23.39 8.50
N TYR A 165 -4.66 22.33 8.46
CA TYR A 165 -5.85 22.27 7.60
C TYR A 165 -6.89 23.35 7.98
N ASN A 166 -7.06 23.60 9.28
CA ASN A 166 -8.02 24.59 9.79
C ASN A 166 -7.51 26.06 9.72
N LYS A 167 -6.27 26.30 9.27
CA LYS A 167 -5.71 27.65 9.06
C LYS A 167 -5.95 28.21 7.65
N VAL A 168 -6.45 27.38 6.72
CA VAL A 168 -6.75 27.78 5.32
C VAL A 168 -8.20 28.17 5.17
#